data_AF-A0A353Z2L4-F1
#
_entry.id   AF-A0A353Z2L4-F1
#
_cell.length_a   1.000
_cell.length_b   1.000
_cell.length_c   1.000
_cell.angle_alpha   90.00
_cell.angle_beta   90.00
_cell.angle_gamma   90.00
#
_symmetry.space_group_name_H-M   'P 1'
#
loop_
_entity.id
_entity.type
_entity.pdbx_description
1 polymer ?
#
loop_
_entity_poly.entity_id
_entity_poly.type
_entity_poly.pdbx_seq_one_letter_code
_entity_poly.pdbx_strand_id
1 'polypeptide(L)'
;MIKNNRTYKRPVKLKGFTLLETLFVVLLTAIVISLTFVYFNTFQKYIQSQNNIMNYELEVLRFESLMNYDIDRCAFITQNGNAITMEGIHVAYEFFEMYLVRHQYENTDTLKGKRIDWLTETEEADNDELVKTIEVAITDLKNRQRNYIFFKDYDIKTKFEAFKHR
;
A
#
# COMPACT_ATOMS: atom_id res chain seq x y z
N MET A 1 70.40 -37.56 -41.98
CA MET A 1 69.37 -38.61 -41.86
C MET A 1 68.41 -38.22 -40.74
N ILE A 2 67.32 -37.50 -41.03
CA ILE A 2 66.25 -37.21 -40.06
C ILE A 2 64.92 -37.24 -40.83
N LYS A 3 64.14 -38.32 -40.69
CA LYS A 3 62.78 -38.42 -41.24
C LYS A 3 61.80 -37.79 -40.24
N ASN A 4 61.31 -36.60 -40.53
CA ASN A 4 60.26 -35.93 -39.76
C ASN A 4 58.90 -36.61 -40.04
N ASN A 5 58.48 -37.51 -39.17
CA ASN A 5 57.14 -38.10 -39.18
C ASN A 5 56.13 -37.11 -38.57
N ARG A 6 55.59 -36.21 -39.39
CA ARG A 6 54.37 -35.47 -39.04
C ARG A 6 53.16 -36.36 -39.34
N THR A 7 52.61 -36.99 -38.31
CA THR A 7 51.31 -37.65 -38.38
C THR A 7 50.21 -36.58 -38.46
N TYR A 8 49.80 -36.25 -39.69
CA TYR A 8 48.64 -35.41 -39.91
C TYR A 8 47.38 -36.15 -39.44
N LYS A 9 46.81 -35.75 -38.29
CA LYS A 9 45.46 -36.16 -37.88
C LYS A 9 44.50 -35.73 -38.99
N ARG A 10 43.84 -36.69 -39.65
CA ARG A 10 42.84 -36.40 -40.69
C ARG A 10 41.74 -35.52 -40.09
N PRO A 11 41.26 -34.48 -40.80
CA PRO A 11 40.16 -33.67 -40.33
C PRO A 11 38.93 -34.57 -40.17
N VAL A 12 38.36 -34.59 -38.97
CA VAL A 12 37.09 -35.29 -38.70
C VAL A 12 36.01 -34.55 -39.45
N LYS A 13 35.53 -35.14 -40.55
CA LYS A 13 34.43 -34.57 -41.35
C LYS A 13 33.14 -34.72 -40.56
N LEU A 14 32.63 -33.61 -40.02
CA LEU A 14 31.30 -33.55 -39.44
C LEU A 14 30.27 -33.89 -40.52
N LYS A 15 29.40 -34.86 -40.22
CA LYS A 15 28.29 -35.21 -41.11
C LYS A 15 27.30 -34.04 -41.11
N GLY A 16 26.87 -33.58 -42.28
CA GLY A 16 25.89 -32.49 -42.40
C GLY A 16 24.60 -32.72 -41.60
N PHE A 17 24.26 -34.00 -41.36
CA PHE A 17 23.18 -34.42 -40.47
C PHE A 17 23.32 -33.89 -39.04
N THR A 18 24.51 -33.91 -38.46
CA THR A 18 24.78 -33.44 -37.09
C THR A 18 24.64 -31.92 -36.95
N LEU A 19 25.00 -31.17 -37.99
CA LEU A 19 24.80 -29.72 -38.04
C LEU A 19 23.31 -29.37 -38.06
N LEU A 20 22.53 -30.11 -38.85
CA LEU A 20 21.09 -29.90 -39.00
C LEU A 20 20.35 -30.23 -37.69
N GLU A 21 20.73 -31.32 -37.04
CA GLU A 21 20.22 -31.71 -35.72
C GLU A 21 20.51 -30.63 -34.65
N THR A 22 21.75 -30.12 -34.62
CA THR A 22 22.13 -29.06 -33.67
C THR A 22 21.33 -27.78 -33.92
N LEU A 23 21.10 -27.42 -35.19
CA LEU A 23 20.31 -26.24 -35.55
C LEU A 23 18.84 -26.37 -35.13
N PHE A 24 18.24 -27.55 -35.30
CA PHE A 24 16.88 -27.80 -34.80
C PHE A 24 16.80 -27.72 -33.29
N VAL A 25 17.79 -28.25 -32.55
CA VAL A 25 17.83 -28.16 -31.09
C VAL A 25 17.96 -26.70 -30.62
N VAL A 26 18.82 -25.91 -31.24
CA VAL A 26 18.97 -24.48 -30.90
C VAL A 26 17.68 -23.71 -31.20
N LEU A 27 17.01 -23.99 -32.32
CA LEU A 27 15.75 -23.35 -32.66
C LEU A 27 14.64 -23.72 -31.68
N LEU A 28 14.53 -24.99 -31.30
CA LEU A 28 13.52 -25.46 -30.35
C LEU A 28 13.77 -24.88 -28.96
N THR A 29 15.02 -24.86 -28.50
CA THR A 29 15.38 -24.25 -27.21
C THR A 29 15.10 -22.75 -27.18
N ALA A 30 15.38 -22.00 -28.26
CA ALA A 30 15.06 -20.58 -28.34
C ALA A 30 13.55 -20.31 -28.24
N ILE A 31 12.72 -21.14 -28.89
CA ILE A 31 11.25 -21.04 -28.78
C ILE A 31 10.79 -21.30 -27.35
N VAL A 32 11.29 -22.38 -26.73
CA VAL A 32 10.94 -22.73 -25.35
C VAL A 32 11.33 -21.62 -24.38
N ILE A 33 12.56 -21.11 -24.46
CA ILE A 33 13.04 -20.01 -23.61
C ILE A 33 12.15 -18.77 -23.78
N SER A 34 11.79 -18.43 -25.02
CA SER A 34 10.94 -17.27 -25.31
C SER A 34 9.55 -17.42 -24.69
N LEU A 35 8.92 -18.59 -24.82
CA LEU A 35 7.62 -18.86 -24.20
C LEU A 35 7.72 -18.80 -22.68
N THR A 36 8.73 -19.46 -22.09
CA THR A 36 8.96 -19.43 -20.63
C THR A 36 9.13 -18.01 -20.12
N PHE A 37 9.87 -17.15 -20.84
CA PHE A 37 10.07 -15.77 -20.45
C PHE A 37 8.77 -14.94 -20.49
N VAL A 38 7.92 -15.15 -21.51
CA VAL A 38 6.60 -14.50 -21.59
C VAL A 38 5.70 -14.90 -20.42
N TYR A 39 5.63 -16.20 -20.11
CA TYR A 39 4.85 -16.69 -18.97
C TYR A 39 5.39 -16.16 -17.64
N PHE A 40 6.71 -16.18 -17.45
CA PHE A 40 7.34 -15.65 -16.24
C PHE A 40 7.04 -14.17 -16.05
N ASN A 41 7.17 -13.33 -17.08
CA ASN A 41 6.85 -11.91 -16.99
C ASN A 41 5.38 -11.64 -16.69
N THR A 42 4.48 -12.44 -17.26
CA THR A 42 3.05 -12.33 -16.98
C THR A 42 2.75 -12.68 -15.53
N PHE A 43 3.36 -13.73 -15.02
CA PHE A 43 3.25 -14.14 -13.63
C PHE A 43 3.82 -13.08 -12.67
N GLN A 44 4.98 -12.50 -12.97
CA GLN A 44 5.56 -11.43 -12.16
C GLN A 44 4.64 -10.21 -12.07
N LYS A 45 4.06 -9.77 -13.19
CA LYS A 45 3.09 -8.65 -13.20
C LYS A 45 1.84 -8.98 -12.38
N TYR A 46 1.36 -10.21 -12.46
CA TYR A 46 0.22 -10.67 -11.67
C TYR A 46 0.54 -10.60 -10.16
N ILE A 47 1.67 -11.15 -9.72
CA ILE A 47 2.10 -11.12 -8.32
C ILE A 47 2.27 -9.68 -7.83
N GLN A 48 2.90 -8.81 -8.62
CA GLN A 48 3.06 -7.40 -8.27
C GLN A 48 1.70 -6.72 -8.10
N SER A 49 0.75 -6.98 -9.00
CA SER A 49 -0.61 -6.44 -8.87
C SER A 49 -1.30 -6.92 -7.60
N GLN A 50 -1.17 -8.21 -7.23
CA GLN A 50 -1.75 -8.74 -6.00
C GLN A 50 -1.10 -8.13 -4.75
N ASN A 51 0.23 -7.98 -4.74
CA ASN A 51 0.94 -7.35 -3.64
C ASN A 51 0.51 -5.89 -3.45
N ASN A 52 0.33 -5.13 -4.53
CA ASN A 52 -0.16 -3.74 -4.43
C ASN A 52 -1.57 -3.67 -3.84
N ILE A 53 -2.46 -4.60 -4.22
CA ILE A 53 -3.81 -4.69 -3.65
C ILE A 53 -3.72 -5.05 -2.16
N MET A 54 -2.92 -6.06 -1.81
CA MET A 54 -2.77 -6.50 -0.43
C MET A 54 -2.16 -5.42 0.46
N ASN A 55 -1.14 -4.69 -0.01
CA ASN A 55 -0.54 -3.58 0.72
C ASN A 55 -1.56 -2.47 0.97
N TYR A 56 -2.36 -2.12 -0.04
CA TYR A 56 -3.45 -1.16 0.13
C TYR A 56 -4.48 -1.61 1.19
N GLU A 57 -4.88 -2.89 1.16
CA GLU A 57 -5.79 -3.44 2.17
C GLU A 57 -5.21 -3.33 3.58
N LEU A 58 -3.92 -3.61 3.74
CA LEU A 58 -3.22 -3.49 5.01
C LEU A 58 -3.11 -2.03 5.47
N GLU A 59 -2.90 -1.08 4.55
CA GLU A 59 -2.90 0.36 4.86
C GLU A 59 -4.27 0.82 5.38
N VAL A 60 -5.35 0.39 4.74
CA VAL A 60 -6.72 0.70 5.17
C VAL A 60 -7.02 0.09 6.54
N LEU A 61 -6.66 -1.18 6.78
CA LEU A 61 -6.82 -1.82 8.09
C LEU A 61 -5.98 -1.14 9.18
N ARG A 62 -4.74 -0.73 8.84
CA ARG A 62 -3.88 0.03 9.75
C ARG A 62 -4.50 1.37 10.10
N PHE A 63 -5.06 2.08 9.12
CA PHE A 63 -5.78 3.34 9.37
C PHE A 63 -6.95 3.13 10.34
N GLU A 64 -7.82 2.15 10.08
CA GLU A 64 -8.96 1.85 10.94
C GLU A 64 -8.52 1.53 12.37
N SER A 65 -7.48 0.69 12.52
CA SER A 65 -6.94 0.33 13.83
C SER A 65 -6.31 1.52 14.55
N LEU A 66 -5.56 2.38 13.84
CA LEU A 66 -4.92 3.55 14.44
C LEU A 66 -5.95 4.60 14.84
N MET A 67 -6.94 4.87 13.99
CA MET A 67 -7.99 5.85 14.27
C MET A 67 -8.80 5.45 15.50
N ASN A 68 -9.21 4.18 15.62
CA ASN A 68 -9.88 3.68 16.82
C ASN A 68 -9.00 3.85 18.07
N TYR A 69 -7.74 3.45 17.97
CA TYR A 69 -6.79 3.55 19.08
C TYR A 69 -6.56 5.00 19.53
N ASP A 70 -6.44 5.93 18.58
CA ASP A 70 -6.20 7.34 18.85
C ASP A 70 -7.46 7.99 19.46
N ILE A 71 -8.64 7.64 18.96
CA ILE A 71 -9.93 8.09 19.53
C ILE A 71 -10.12 7.56 20.95
N ASP A 72 -9.80 6.30 21.22
CA ASP A 72 -9.91 5.73 22.57
C ASP A 72 -9.03 6.46 23.58
N ARG A 73 -7.84 6.89 23.16
CA ARG A 73 -6.82 7.48 24.04
C ARG A 73 -6.83 9.01 24.11
N CYS A 74 -7.40 9.70 23.13
CA CYS A 74 -7.48 11.14 23.17
C CYS A 74 -8.38 11.60 24.32
N ALA A 75 -8.07 12.77 24.88
CA ALA A 75 -8.95 13.44 25.83
C ALA A 75 -10.17 13.96 25.09
N PHE A 76 -9.95 14.79 24.06
CA PHE A 76 -11.01 15.34 23.25
C PHE A 76 -10.58 15.57 21.81
N ILE A 77 -11.59 15.66 20.94
CA ILE A 77 -11.42 15.79 19.50
C ILE A 77 -12.04 17.11 19.06
N THR A 78 -11.25 17.91 18.38
CA THR A 78 -11.66 19.18 17.78
C THR A 78 -11.50 19.14 16.28
N GLN A 79 -12.32 19.92 15.58
CA GLN A 79 -12.25 20.06 14.13
C GLN A 79 -11.74 21.45 13.77
N ASN A 80 -10.80 21.51 12.84
CA ASN A 80 -10.30 22.75 12.26
C ASN A 80 -10.24 22.62 10.73
N GLY A 81 -11.28 23.11 10.05
CA GLY A 81 -11.40 23.01 8.60
C GLY A 81 -11.41 21.56 8.13
N ASN A 82 -10.37 21.18 7.37
CA ASN A 82 -10.18 19.82 6.85
C ASN A 82 -9.35 18.90 7.76
N ALA A 83 -9.05 19.36 8.97
CA ALA A 83 -8.26 18.62 9.93
C ALA A 83 -9.08 18.29 11.18
N ILE A 84 -8.81 17.13 11.75
CA ILE A 84 -9.29 16.71 13.07
C ILE A 84 -8.07 16.60 13.98
N THR A 85 -8.11 17.31 15.10
CA THR A 85 -7.05 17.33 16.11
C THR A 85 -7.49 16.58 17.36
N MET A 86 -6.65 15.65 17.80
CA MET A 86 -6.87 14.80 18.96
C MET A 86 -5.95 15.23 20.09
N GLU A 87 -6.53 15.90 21.07
CA GLU A 87 -5.81 16.45 22.21
C GLU A 87 -5.53 15.37 23.27
N GLY A 88 -4.41 15.53 23.99
CA GLY A 88 -3.91 14.56 24.96
C GLY A 88 -2.93 13.52 24.39
N ILE A 89 -2.96 13.27 23.08
CA ILE A 89 -2.01 12.39 22.39
C ILE A 89 -1.22 13.09 21.27
N HIS A 90 -1.54 14.36 20.98
CA HIS A 90 -0.91 15.19 19.93
C HIS A 90 -0.92 14.50 18.56
N VAL A 91 -2.10 14.03 18.16
CA VAL A 91 -2.33 13.44 16.83
C VAL A 91 -3.27 14.35 16.04
N ALA A 92 -2.96 14.56 14.76
CA ALA A 92 -3.82 15.29 13.84
C ALA A 92 -4.06 14.48 12.57
N TYR A 93 -5.29 14.53 12.06
CA TYR A 93 -5.72 13.88 10.84
C TYR A 93 -6.15 14.94 9.83
N GLU A 94 -5.47 15.03 8.70
CA GLU A 94 -5.82 15.92 7.60
C GLU A 94 -6.47 15.12 6.47
N PHE A 95 -7.63 15.58 6.03
CA PHE A 95 -8.45 14.93 5.02
C PHE A 95 -8.37 15.68 3.70
N PHE A 96 -7.89 15.00 2.66
CA PHE A 96 -7.88 15.47 1.28
C PHE A 96 -8.69 14.52 0.40
N GLU A 97 -9.11 15.01 -0.78
CA GLU A 97 -9.96 14.24 -1.69
C GLU A 97 -9.39 12.87 -2.06
N MET A 98 -8.06 12.73 -2.15
CA MET A 98 -7.41 11.48 -2.58
C MET A 98 -6.50 10.84 -1.52
N TYR A 99 -6.26 11.49 -0.40
CA TYR A 99 -5.36 10.97 0.62
C TYR A 99 -5.71 11.55 1.98
N LEU A 100 -5.36 10.77 3.00
CA LEU A 100 -5.49 11.14 4.40
C LEU A 100 -4.10 11.12 5.00
N VAL A 101 -3.78 12.14 5.78
CA VAL A 101 -2.49 12.27 6.47
C VAL A 101 -2.72 12.24 7.96
N ARG A 102 -2.01 11.37 8.66
CA ARG A 102 -1.95 11.32 10.11
C ARG A 102 -0.61 11.85 10.58
N HIS A 103 -0.63 12.93 11.34
CA HIS A 103 0.55 13.50 11.99
C HIS A 103 0.57 13.09 13.46
N GLN A 104 1.69 12.54 13.91
CA GLN A 104 1.94 12.21 15.30
C GLN A 104 3.37 12.63 15.67
N TYR A 105 3.50 13.75 16.38
CA TYR A 105 4.79 14.41 16.65
C TYR A 105 5.59 14.62 15.33
N GLU A 106 6.75 13.97 15.19
CA GLU A 106 7.60 14.05 13.99
C GLU A 106 7.25 12.99 12.93
N ASN A 107 6.41 12.01 13.26
CA ASN A 107 6.05 10.94 12.35
C ASN A 107 4.79 11.30 11.55
N THR A 108 4.80 10.95 10.27
CA THR A 108 3.66 11.16 9.38
C THR A 108 3.33 9.85 8.65
N ASP A 109 2.09 9.39 8.77
CA ASP A 109 1.55 8.27 8.01
C ASP A 109 0.56 8.81 6.97
N THR A 110 0.51 8.18 5.79
CA THR A 110 -0.40 8.59 4.71
C THR A 110 -1.17 7.39 4.20
N LEU A 111 -2.48 7.52 4.14
CA LEU A 111 -3.36 6.59 3.43
C LEU A 111 -3.77 7.23 2.12
N LYS A 112 -3.54 6.54 1.00
CA LYS A 112 -4.02 6.99 -0.32
C LYS A 112 -5.31 6.29 -0.66
N GLY A 113 -6.22 6.98 -1.35
CA GLY A 113 -7.46 6.43 -1.88
C GLY A 113 -7.72 6.98 -3.28
N LYS A 114 -8.76 6.46 -3.94
CA LYS A 114 -9.27 7.10 -5.16
C LYS A 114 -10.11 8.32 -4.82
N ARG A 115 -10.90 8.21 -3.76
CA ARG A 115 -11.71 9.28 -3.18
C ARG A 115 -11.86 9.05 -1.68
N ILE A 116 -11.72 10.09 -0.88
CA ILE A 116 -11.95 10.08 0.56
C ILE A 116 -12.93 11.21 0.85
N ASP A 117 -14.12 10.83 1.29
CA ASP A 117 -15.13 11.75 1.82
C ASP A 117 -15.19 11.55 3.34
N TRP A 118 -15.47 12.61 4.08
CA TRP A 118 -15.57 12.55 5.53
C TRP A 118 -16.58 13.56 6.06
N LEU A 119 -17.18 13.23 7.19
CA LEU A 119 -18.15 14.05 7.89
C LEU A 119 -17.92 13.90 9.39
N THR A 120 -18.31 14.92 10.13
CA THR A 120 -18.25 14.94 11.58
C THR A 120 -19.60 15.33 12.15
N GLU A 121 -19.95 14.70 13.26
CA GLU A 121 -21.05 15.16 14.11
C GLU A 121 -20.45 15.70 15.40
N THR A 122 -20.82 16.92 15.76
CA THR A 122 -20.36 17.58 16.97
C THR A 122 -21.43 17.51 18.06
N GLU A 123 -21.00 17.54 19.31
CA GLU A 123 -21.88 17.79 20.45
C GLU A 123 -21.43 19.06 21.17
N GLU A 124 -22.41 19.88 21.57
CA GLU A 124 -22.14 21.08 22.37
C GLU A 124 -21.65 20.69 23.76
N ALA A 125 -20.51 21.25 24.14
CA ALA A 125 -19.95 21.17 25.47
C ALA A 125 -19.73 22.58 26.01
N ASP A 126 -20.78 23.15 26.61
CA ASP A 126 -20.85 24.38 27.42
C ASP A 126 -20.33 25.70 26.79
N ASN A 127 -19.63 25.65 25.65
CA ASN A 127 -19.26 26.73 24.70
C ASN A 127 -18.33 26.24 23.55
N ASP A 128 -17.92 24.96 23.53
CA ASP A 128 -17.12 24.35 22.45
C ASP A 128 -17.92 23.27 21.69
N GLU A 129 -17.55 23.07 20.42
CA GLU A 129 -18.03 21.96 19.59
C GLU A 129 -17.02 20.81 19.65
N LEU A 130 -17.34 19.76 20.42
CA LEU A 130 -16.52 18.55 20.47
C LEU A 130 -16.99 17.58 19.40
N VAL A 131 -16.06 16.99 18.66
CA VAL A 131 -16.40 15.98 17.66
C VAL A 131 -16.77 14.68 18.37
N LYS A 132 -18.00 14.22 18.16
CA LYS A 132 -18.55 12.98 18.73
C LYS A 132 -18.43 11.82 17.76
N THR A 133 -18.82 12.06 16.51
CA THR A 133 -18.79 11.04 15.45
C THR A 133 -17.89 11.52 14.32
N ILE A 134 -17.09 10.62 13.79
CA ILE A 134 -16.30 10.84 12.57
C ILE A 134 -16.70 9.75 11.58
N GLU A 135 -17.30 10.14 10.47
CA GLU A 135 -17.62 9.25 9.36
C GLU A 135 -16.57 9.44 8.27
N VAL A 136 -16.00 8.34 7.78
CA VAL A 136 -15.02 8.35 6.70
C VAL A 136 -15.42 7.33 5.63
N ALA A 137 -15.65 7.81 4.42
CA ALA A 137 -15.93 6.98 3.25
C ALA A 137 -14.71 6.95 2.32
N ILE A 138 -14.15 5.75 2.15
CA ILE A 138 -12.95 5.52 1.34
C ILE A 138 -13.34 4.72 0.10
N THR A 139 -13.14 5.31 -1.07
CA THR A 139 -13.25 4.60 -2.35
C THR A 139 -11.88 4.09 -2.76
N ASP A 140 -11.75 2.77 -2.90
CA ASP A 140 -10.50 2.13 -3.28
C ASP A 140 -10.20 2.18 -4.79
N LEU A 141 -9.02 1.68 -5.17
CA LEU A 141 -8.56 1.62 -6.57
C LEU A 141 -9.44 0.72 -7.47
N LYS A 142 -10.27 -0.14 -6.89
CA LYS A 142 -11.24 -1.01 -7.59
C LYS A 142 -12.67 -0.44 -7.56
N ASN A 143 -12.85 0.81 -7.15
CA ASN A 143 -14.15 1.46 -6.96
C ASN A 143 -15.04 0.79 -5.90
N ARG A 144 -14.47 0.07 -4.95
CA ARG A 144 -15.20 -0.39 -3.77
C ARG A 144 -15.18 0.74 -2.75
N GLN A 145 -16.36 1.12 -2.28
CA GLN A 145 -16.52 2.08 -1.19
C GLN A 145 -16.57 1.34 0.15
N ARG A 146 -15.86 1.87 1.15
CA ARG A 146 -15.91 1.42 2.55
C ARG A 146 -16.25 2.61 3.42
N ASN A 147 -17.19 2.40 4.33
CA ASN A 147 -17.62 3.43 5.26
C ASN A 147 -17.16 3.02 6.66
N TYR A 148 -16.52 3.95 7.34
CA TYR A 148 -16.06 3.82 8.71
C TYR A 148 -16.78 4.86 9.54
N ILE A 149 -17.26 4.45 10.71
CA ILE A 149 -17.90 5.33 11.67
C ILE A 149 -17.14 5.15 12.97
N PHE A 150 -16.55 6.23 13.44
CA PHE A 150 -15.82 6.27 14.69
C PHE A 150 -16.56 7.14 15.70
N PHE A 151 -16.60 6.71 16.95
CA PHE A 151 -17.39 7.35 17.99
C PHE A 151 -16.53 7.63 19.22
N LYS A 152 -16.65 8.83 19.78
CA LYS A 152 -16.08 9.21 21.07
C LYS A 152 -17.19 9.47 22.07
N ASP A 153 -17.16 8.72 23.18
CA ASP A 153 -17.99 9.04 24.34
C ASP A 153 -17.21 9.94 25.31
N TYR A 154 -17.84 11.02 25.73
CA TYR A 154 -17.26 12.02 26.62
C TYR A 154 -17.88 11.92 28.01
N ASP A 155 -17.10 11.50 29.01
CA ASP A 155 -17.52 11.61 30.41
C ASP A 155 -17.65 13.09 30.81
N ILE A 156 -18.52 13.36 31.79
CA ILE A 156 -18.78 14.69 32.36
C ILE A 156 -17.47 15.36 32.76
N LYS A 157 -16.53 14.62 33.36
CA LYS A 157 -15.21 15.17 33.75
C LYS A 157 -14.39 15.66 32.56
N THR A 158 -14.40 14.92 31.45
CA THR A 158 -13.68 15.27 30.23
C THR A 158 -14.26 16.53 29.59
N LYS A 159 -15.59 16.68 29.61
CA LYS A 159 -16.26 17.92 29.17
C LYS A 159 -15.81 19.13 30.00
N PHE A 160 -15.59 18.96 31.30
CA PHE A 160 -15.05 19.99 32.19
C PHE A 160 -13.53 20.22 32.06
N GLU A 161 -12.74 19.22 31.65
CA GLU A 161 -11.28 19.35 31.51
C GLU A 161 -10.85 20.00 30.19
N ALA A 162 -11.60 19.79 29.10
CA ALA A 162 -11.42 20.52 27.85
C ALA A 162 -11.44 22.05 28.07
N PHE A 163 -12.24 22.50 29.04
CA PHE A 163 -12.31 23.91 29.46
C PHE A 163 -11.03 24.44 30.13
N LYS A 164 -10.28 23.60 30.86
CA LYS A 164 -9.12 24.03 31.68
C LYS A 164 -7.83 24.21 30.89
N HIS A 165 -7.71 23.62 29.70
CA HIS A 165 -6.50 23.68 28.87
C HIS A 165 -6.44 24.92 27.96
N ARG A 166 -7.13 26.00 28.36
CA ARG A 166 -6.83 27.37 27.92
C ARG A 166 -5.76 28.02 28.77
#